data_AF-A0ABD4VZI1-F1
#
_entry.id   AF-A0ABD4VZI1-F1
#
_cell.length_a   1.000
_cell.length_b   1.000
_cell.length_c   1.000
_cell.angle_alpha   90.00
_cell.angle_beta   90.00
_cell.angle_gamma   90.00
#
_symmetry.space_group_name_H-M   'P 1'
#
loop_
_entity.id
_entity.type
_entity.pdbx_description
1 polymer ?
#
loop_
_entity_poly.entity_id
_entity_poly.type
_entity_poly.pdbx_seq_one_letter_code
_entity_poly.pdbx_strand_id
1 'polypeptide(L)'
;SNQSVQLKEGMSYTMKIQFKRSPGINVPAGSINLSNPKKACTNDDKQKLSKLVFADGNLKSTGASNNYVWATNREYGYYYQWKKDYNGNNIDPCARLNPTTYGNDWRLPTRNEMERLGRCTNVKKVSNGVNGIWFLNATTGIFLPLGGWRNNSSGTAADEWPGTYGNYFTDESINTNDCYRIDISPGEGKADVNSTPKRMAYTTRCVKGPKL
;
A
#
# COMPACT_ATOMS: atom_id res chain seq x y z
N SER A 1 7.52 -27.30 -1.08
CA SER A 1 7.51 -28.74 -0.74
C SER A 1 7.45 -29.54 -2.02
N ASN A 2 8.18 -30.64 -2.10
CA ASN A 2 7.97 -31.62 -3.16
C ASN A 2 6.95 -32.63 -2.65
N GLN A 3 5.83 -32.78 -3.37
CA GLN A 3 4.89 -33.88 -3.15
C GLN A 3 5.04 -34.84 -4.32
N SER A 4 5.43 -36.07 -4.03
CA SER A 4 5.40 -37.17 -4.99
C SER A 4 4.05 -37.86 -4.89
N VAL A 5 3.38 -38.03 -6.04
CA VAL A 5 2.12 -38.77 -6.16
C VAL A 5 2.39 -39.95 -7.09
N GLN A 6 2.08 -41.16 -6.63
CA GLN A 6 2.26 -42.39 -7.39
C GLN A 6 0.90 -42.90 -7.88
N LEU A 7 0.74 -43.01 -9.20
CA LEU A 7 -0.49 -43.46 -9.83
C LEU A 7 -0.39 -44.96 -10.17
N LYS A 8 -1.52 -45.67 -10.12
CA LYS A 8 -1.61 -47.09 -10.48
C LYS A 8 -2.12 -47.24 -11.91
N GLU A 9 -1.60 -48.26 -12.58
CA GLU A 9 -2.00 -48.65 -13.93
C GLU A 9 -3.48 -49.03 -13.99
N GLY A 10 -4.16 -48.70 -15.10
CA GLY A 10 -5.56 -49.03 -15.36
C GLY A 10 -6.61 -48.18 -14.62
N MET A 11 -6.20 -47.19 -13.83
CA MET A 11 -7.11 -46.33 -13.06
C MET A 11 -7.25 -44.93 -13.68
N SER A 12 -8.47 -44.39 -13.70
CA SER A 12 -8.71 -42.99 -14.06
C SER A 12 -8.62 -42.09 -12.83
N TYR A 13 -7.90 -40.98 -12.96
CA TYR A 13 -7.70 -40.00 -11.89
C TYR A 13 -8.13 -38.61 -12.35
N THR A 14 -8.78 -37.86 -11.45
CA THR A 14 -9.14 -36.45 -11.68
C THR A 14 -8.31 -35.57 -10.77
N MET A 15 -7.39 -34.80 -11.33
CA MET A 15 -6.58 -33.84 -10.59
C MET A 15 -7.32 -32.50 -10.50
N LYS A 16 -7.61 -32.04 -9.27
CA LYS A 16 -8.15 -30.70 -9.01
C LYS A 16 -7.05 -29.83 -8.41
N ILE A 17 -6.46 -28.95 -9.23
CA ILE A 17 -5.47 -27.97 -8.77
C ILE A 17 -6.19 -26.66 -8.45
N GLN A 18 -5.92 -26.09 -7.28
CA GLN A 18 -6.35 -24.73 -6.93
C GLN A 18 -5.11 -23.86 -6.71
N PHE A 19 -4.92 -22.86 -7.57
CA PHE A 19 -3.90 -21.84 -7.36
C PHE A 19 -4.46 -20.76 -6.44
N LYS A 20 -3.92 -20.65 -5.22
CA LYS A 20 -4.19 -19.49 -4.36
C LYS A 20 -3.12 -18.44 -4.65
N ARG A 21 -3.51 -17.31 -5.23
CA ARG A 21 -2.64 -16.14 -5.35
C ARG A 21 -2.30 -15.65 -3.95
N SER A 22 -1.01 -15.53 -3.64
CA SER A 22 -0.57 -14.88 -2.40
C SER A 22 -1.14 -13.47 -2.33
N PRO A 23 -1.73 -13.05 -1.19
CA PRO A 23 -2.35 -11.73 -1.07
C PRO A 23 -1.36 -10.60 -1.41
N GLY A 24 -1.84 -9.62 -2.18
CA GLY A 24 -1.13 -8.39 -2.51
C GLY A 24 -0.59 -8.29 -3.94
N ILE A 25 0.11 -7.19 -4.17
CA ILE A 25 0.71 -6.78 -5.44
C ILE A 25 2.23 -6.82 -5.30
N ASN A 26 2.85 -7.70 -6.07
CA ASN A 26 4.29 -7.69 -6.33
C ASN A 26 4.50 -7.36 -7.80
N VAL A 27 5.38 -6.40 -8.09
CA VAL A 27 5.71 -6.01 -9.46
C VAL A 27 7.16 -6.40 -9.73
N PRO A 28 7.42 -7.35 -10.65
CA PRO A 28 8.79 -7.72 -11.00
C PRO A 28 9.59 -6.53 -11.53
N ALA A 29 10.90 -6.48 -11.25
CA ALA A 29 11.74 -5.34 -11.63
C ALA A 29 11.66 -5.00 -13.12
N GLY A 30 11.61 -6.01 -13.99
CA GLY A 30 11.47 -5.84 -15.45
C GLY A 30 10.11 -5.30 -15.90
N SER A 31 9.08 -5.39 -15.05
CA SER A 31 7.74 -4.84 -15.31
C SER A 31 7.57 -3.41 -14.80
N ILE A 32 8.53 -2.89 -14.02
CA ILE A 32 8.50 -1.52 -13.50
C ILE A 32 8.93 -0.55 -14.62
N ASN A 33 7.96 0.19 -15.14
CA ASN A 33 8.11 1.04 -16.32
C ASN A 33 7.64 2.49 -16.12
N LEU A 34 7.08 2.83 -14.96
CA LEU A 34 6.75 4.21 -14.62
C LEU A 34 7.94 4.93 -13.99
N SER A 35 8.09 6.20 -14.32
CA SER A 35 9.14 7.07 -13.79
C SER A 35 8.62 8.48 -13.61
N ASN A 36 9.04 9.11 -12.51
CA ASN A 36 8.67 10.48 -12.19
C ASN A 36 9.46 11.44 -13.10
N PRO A 37 8.79 12.44 -13.71
CA PRO A 37 9.42 13.35 -14.65
C PRO A 37 10.48 14.24 -13.99
N LYS A 38 10.41 14.46 -12.68
CA LYS A 38 11.36 15.30 -11.91
C LYS A 38 12.47 14.48 -11.25
N LYS A 39 12.22 13.21 -10.92
CA LYS A 39 13.19 12.30 -10.27
C LYS A 39 13.06 10.89 -10.84
N ALA A 40 14.02 10.46 -11.64
CA ALA A 40 13.93 9.20 -12.36
C ALA A 40 13.85 7.96 -11.45
N CYS A 41 13.04 6.97 -11.85
CA CYS A 41 13.02 5.63 -11.27
C CYS A 41 14.28 4.87 -11.71
N THR A 42 15.23 4.69 -10.79
CA THR A 42 16.52 4.06 -11.10
C THR A 42 16.42 2.53 -11.16
N ASN A 43 17.41 1.86 -11.75
CA ASN A 43 17.48 0.39 -11.71
C ASN A 43 17.56 -0.15 -10.28
N ASP A 44 18.27 0.54 -9.37
CA ASP A 44 18.30 0.18 -7.95
C ASP A 44 16.90 0.28 -7.32
N ASP A 45 16.12 1.33 -7.64
CA ASP A 45 14.73 1.43 -7.19
C ASP A 45 13.90 0.25 -7.65
N LYS A 46 13.99 -0.11 -8.94
CA LYS A 46 13.25 -1.25 -9.50
C LYS A 46 13.60 -2.56 -8.80
N GLN A 47 14.89 -2.82 -8.61
CA GLN A 47 15.36 -4.04 -7.96
C GLN A 47 14.90 -4.12 -6.51
N LYS A 48 15.00 -3.03 -5.75
CA LYS A 48 14.57 -3.00 -4.35
C LYS A 48 13.04 -3.09 -4.21
N LEU A 49 12.29 -2.29 -4.96
CA LEU A 49 10.81 -2.31 -4.92
C LEU A 49 10.24 -3.66 -5.36
N SER A 50 10.88 -4.39 -6.28
CA SER A 50 10.44 -5.71 -6.71
C SER A 50 10.49 -6.79 -5.63
N LYS A 51 11.20 -6.54 -4.51
CA LYS A 51 11.24 -7.44 -3.35
C LYS A 51 10.08 -7.22 -2.39
N LEU A 52 9.29 -6.16 -2.59
CA LEU A 52 8.17 -5.80 -1.73
C LEU A 52 6.86 -6.33 -2.29
N VAL A 53 5.91 -6.57 -1.39
CA VAL A 53 4.53 -6.83 -1.73
C VAL A 53 3.65 -5.80 -1.04
N PHE A 54 2.91 -5.02 -1.83
CA PHE A 54 1.96 -4.04 -1.31
C PHE A 54 0.56 -4.65 -1.20
N ALA A 55 -0.25 -4.16 -0.27
CA ALA A 55 -1.65 -4.56 -0.16
C ALA A 55 -2.43 -4.21 -1.44
N ASP A 56 -3.43 -5.02 -1.82
CA ASP A 56 -4.24 -4.76 -3.02
C ASP A 56 -5.09 -3.48 -2.87
N GLY A 57 -5.43 -3.12 -1.63
CA GLY A 57 -6.21 -1.94 -1.29
C GLY A 57 -5.69 -1.16 -0.09
N ASN A 58 -6.25 0.03 0.11
CA ASN A 58 -6.05 0.79 1.34
C ASN A 58 -6.77 0.10 2.50
N LEU A 59 -6.26 0.26 3.71
CA LEU A 59 -6.79 -0.41 4.88
C LEU A 59 -8.20 0.10 5.26
N LYS A 60 -9.09 -0.81 5.66
CA LYS A 60 -10.42 -0.52 6.24
C LYS A 60 -10.59 -1.33 7.53
N SER A 61 -11.03 -0.67 8.60
CA SER A 61 -11.46 -1.32 9.83
C SER A 61 -12.92 -1.73 9.69
N THR A 62 -13.30 -2.86 10.25
CA THR A 62 -14.70 -3.28 10.37
C THR A 62 -15.21 -3.21 11.82
N GLY A 63 -14.44 -2.55 12.71
CA GLY A 63 -14.87 -2.21 14.08
C GLY A 63 -14.43 -3.19 15.17
N ALA A 64 -13.81 -4.32 14.84
CA ALA A 64 -13.26 -5.27 15.83
C ALA A 64 -11.73 -5.42 15.74
N SER A 65 -11.10 -5.80 16.85
CA SER A 65 -9.67 -6.13 16.91
C SER A 65 -9.34 -7.23 15.90
N ASN A 66 -8.35 -6.98 15.03
CA ASN A 66 -7.93 -7.86 13.93
C ASN A 66 -8.98 -8.10 12.83
N ASN A 67 -10.01 -7.25 12.77
CA ASN A 67 -11.02 -7.27 11.72
C ASN A 67 -10.75 -6.13 10.73
N TYR A 68 -9.61 -6.21 10.08
CA TYR A 68 -9.17 -5.22 9.10
C TYR A 68 -9.03 -5.88 7.75
N VAL A 69 -9.50 -5.17 6.73
CA VAL A 69 -9.56 -5.64 5.35
C VAL A 69 -8.96 -4.62 4.41
N TRP A 70 -8.75 -5.03 3.16
CA TRP A 70 -8.39 -4.11 2.09
C TRP A 70 -9.65 -3.56 1.43
N ALA A 71 -9.68 -2.25 1.23
CA ALA A 71 -10.59 -1.59 0.33
C ALA A 71 -10.40 -2.10 -1.10
N THR A 72 -11.39 -1.88 -1.96
CA THR A 72 -11.15 -2.05 -3.39
C THR A 72 -10.31 -0.89 -3.94
N ASN A 73 -9.74 -1.03 -5.13
CA ASN A 73 -9.08 0.08 -5.83
C ASN A 73 -10.05 1.17 -6.33
N ARG A 74 -11.34 1.05 -6.01
CA ARG A 74 -12.40 2.01 -6.32
C ARG A 74 -12.88 2.80 -5.11
N GLU A 75 -12.20 2.66 -3.98
CA GLU A 75 -12.51 3.31 -2.71
C GLU A 75 -11.24 3.94 -2.11
N TYR A 76 -11.40 4.96 -1.27
CA TYR A 76 -10.25 5.58 -0.57
C TYR A 76 -9.72 4.74 0.59
N GLY A 77 -10.56 3.92 1.23
CA GLY A 77 -10.24 3.26 2.50
C GLY A 77 -10.52 4.16 3.70
N TYR A 78 -10.02 3.77 4.88
CA TYR A 78 -10.17 4.57 6.11
C TYR A 78 -8.89 5.34 6.42
N TYR A 79 -9.04 6.30 7.32
CA TYR A 79 -8.01 7.25 7.71
C TYR A 79 -7.56 6.90 9.12
N TYR A 80 -6.24 6.81 9.29
CA TYR A 80 -5.61 6.42 10.56
C TYR A 80 -4.56 7.44 10.93
N GLN A 81 -4.49 7.78 12.22
CA GLN A 81 -3.36 8.54 12.75
C GLN A 81 -2.08 7.71 12.74
N TRP A 82 -0.92 8.39 12.76
CA TRP A 82 0.37 7.72 12.65
C TRP A 82 0.57 6.68 13.77
N LYS A 83 0.83 5.42 13.39
CA LYS A 83 0.95 4.27 14.30
C LYS A 83 -0.19 4.17 15.31
N LYS A 84 -1.41 4.43 14.84
CA LYS A 84 -2.63 4.17 15.59
C LYS A 84 -3.60 3.29 14.79
N ASP A 85 -4.28 2.40 15.49
CA ASP A 85 -5.44 1.73 14.91
C ASP A 85 -6.68 2.65 14.89
N TYR A 86 -7.82 2.11 14.46
CA TYR A 86 -9.05 2.89 14.28
C TYR A 86 -9.58 3.42 15.62
N ASN A 87 -9.36 2.66 16.69
CA ASN A 87 -9.80 2.98 18.04
C ASN A 87 -8.77 3.86 18.78
N GLY A 88 -7.67 4.25 18.12
CA GLY A 88 -6.66 5.14 18.67
C GLY A 88 -5.57 4.45 19.50
N ASN A 89 -5.52 3.11 19.53
CA ASN A 89 -4.46 2.37 20.23
C ASN A 89 -3.12 2.56 19.51
N ASN A 90 -2.01 2.66 20.25
CA ASN A 90 -0.67 2.87 19.71
C ASN A 90 -0.10 1.57 19.11
N ILE A 91 -0.51 1.25 17.88
CA ILE A 91 -0.09 0.07 17.13
C ILE A 91 0.00 0.43 15.65
N ASP A 92 0.90 -0.22 14.91
CA ASP A 92 0.87 -0.17 13.46
C ASP A 92 -0.49 -0.71 12.96
N PRO A 93 -1.32 0.10 12.29
CA PRO A 93 -2.64 -0.35 11.85
C PRO A 93 -2.56 -1.52 10.86
N CYS A 94 -1.46 -1.67 10.11
CA CYS A 94 -1.27 -2.80 9.21
C CYS A 94 -1.11 -4.14 9.93
N ALA A 95 -0.65 -4.13 11.20
CA ALA A 95 -0.57 -5.33 12.03
C ALA A 95 -1.94 -5.85 12.47
N ARG A 96 -3.03 -5.10 12.21
CA ARG A 96 -4.41 -5.55 12.47
C ARG A 96 -5.00 -6.40 11.33
N LEU A 97 -4.32 -6.54 10.19
CA LEU A 97 -4.81 -7.42 9.12
C LEU A 97 -4.88 -8.87 9.62
N ASN A 98 -5.97 -9.56 9.29
CA ASN A 98 -6.16 -10.95 9.70
C ASN A 98 -5.09 -11.85 9.06
N PRO A 99 -4.22 -12.52 9.86
CA PRO A 99 -3.10 -13.28 9.33
C PRO A 99 -3.51 -14.54 8.56
N THR A 100 -4.66 -15.14 8.88
CA THR A 100 -5.21 -16.29 8.15
C THR A 100 -5.65 -15.89 6.73
N THR A 101 -6.07 -14.64 6.55
CA THR A 101 -6.54 -14.13 5.25
C THR A 101 -5.42 -13.49 4.44
N TYR A 102 -4.61 -12.64 5.06
CA TYR A 102 -3.64 -11.79 4.38
C TYR A 102 -2.18 -12.23 4.55
N GLY A 103 -1.92 -13.19 5.44
CA GLY A 103 -0.57 -13.52 5.92
C GLY A 103 -0.08 -12.56 7.01
N ASN A 104 1.11 -12.85 7.54
CA ASN A 104 1.75 -12.06 8.59
C ASN A 104 2.64 -10.93 8.02
N ASP A 105 3.21 -10.13 8.93
CA ASP A 105 4.29 -9.16 8.69
C ASP A 105 3.93 -7.96 7.81
N TRP A 106 2.64 -7.67 7.69
CA TRP A 106 2.17 -6.41 7.11
C TRP A 106 2.48 -5.24 8.05
N ARG A 107 3.05 -4.18 7.48
CA ARG A 107 3.50 -2.99 8.19
C ARG A 107 3.28 -1.73 7.38
N LEU A 108 3.39 -0.57 8.03
CA LEU A 108 3.63 0.68 7.34
C LEU A 108 4.93 0.60 6.52
N PRO A 109 4.98 1.20 5.31
CA PRO A 109 6.21 1.26 4.52
C PRO A 109 7.27 2.13 5.18
N THR A 110 8.54 1.83 4.96
CA THR A 110 9.63 2.69 5.42
C THR A 110 9.69 3.99 4.62
N ARG A 111 10.38 4.99 5.16
CA ARG A 111 10.66 6.24 4.44
C ARG A 111 11.33 5.98 3.10
N ASN A 112 12.40 5.18 3.09
CA ASN A 112 13.15 4.85 1.88
C ASN A 112 12.28 4.11 0.87
N GLU A 113 11.43 3.18 1.31
CA GLU A 113 10.48 2.47 0.42
C GLU A 113 9.53 3.45 -0.26
N MET A 114 8.99 4.43 0.46
CA MET A 114 8.11 5.46 -0.10
C MET A 114 8.85 6.46 -1.00
N GLU A 115 10.09 6.85 -0.66
CA GLU A 115 10.90 7.71 -1.53
C GLU A 115 11.21 7.03 -2.87
N ARG A 116 11.52 5.73 -2.84
CA ARG A 116 11.71 4.90 -4.03
C ARG A 116 10.43 4.78 -4.83
N LEU A 117 9.30 4.52 -4.16
CA LEU A 117 8.00 4.45 -4.79
C LEU A 117 7.65 5.77 -5.49
N GLY A 118 7.87 6.92 -4.83
CA GLY A 118 7.67 8.27 -5.37
C GLY A 118 8.45 8.58 -6.68
N ARG A 119 9.61 7.94 -6.87
CA ARG A 119 10.37 8.03 -8.14
C ARG A 119 9.78 7.16 -9.25
N CYS A 120 9.05 6.10 -8.91
CA CYS A 120 8.52 5.11 -9.86
C CYS A 120 7.03 5.33 -10.14
N THR A 121 6.64 6.57 -10.45
CA THR A 121 5.29 6.95 -10.93
C THR A 121 5.43 8.06 -11.95
N ASN A 122 4.58 8.12 -12.98
CA ASN A 122 4.55 9.28 -13.89
C ASN A 122 3.74 10.46 -13.33
N VAL A 123 3.22 10.35 -12.11
CA VAL A 123 2.46 11.38 -11.40
C VAL A 123 1.19 11.81 -12.16
N LYS A 124 0.70 10.99 -13.09
CA LYS A 124 -0.50 11.27 -13.88
C LYS A 124 -1.74 10.86 -13.11
N LYS A 125 -2.60 11.83 -12.79
CA LYS A 125 -3.92 11.57 -12.22
C LYS A 125 -4.75 10.74 -13.20
N VAL A 126 -5.32 9.65 -12.69
CA VAL A 126 -6.29 8.82 -13.40
C VAL A 126 -7.48 8.54 -12.48
N SER A 127 -8.58 8.04 -13.03
CA SER A 127 -9.75 7.62 -12.25
C SER A 127 -10.06 6.15 -12.52
N ASN A 128 -10.37 5.42 -11.45
CA ASN A 128 -10.86 4.04 -11.49
C ASN A 128 -11.97 3.88 -10.44
N GLY A 129 -12.98 4.75 -10.48
CA GLY A 129 -14.02 4.88 -9.44
C GLY A 129 -13.68 5.94 -8.39
N VAL A 130 -12.40 6.07 -8.05
CA VAL A 130 -11.84 7.22 -7.33
C VAL A 130 -10.64 7.77 -8.10
N ASN A 131 -10.31 9.04 -7.88
CA ASN A 131 -9.08 9.62 -8.42
C ASN A 131 -7.87 9.04 -7.67
N GLY A 132 -6.81 8.77 -8.41
CA GLY A 132 -5.57 8.19 -7.89
C GLY A 132 -4.43 8.34 -8.90
N ILE A 133 -3.29 7.77 -8.56
CA ILE A 133 -2.17 7.62 -9.49
C ILE A 133 -1.62 6.19 -9.43
N TRP A 134 -1.05 5.77 -10.56
CA TRP A 134 -0.35 4.49 -10.65
C TRP A 134 1.12 4.65 -10.28
N PHE A 135 1.62 3.65 -9.57
CA PHE A 135 3.01 3.44 -9.27
C PHE A 135 3.48 2.12 -9.86
N LEU A 136 4.77 2.05 -10.18
CA LEU A 136 5.49 0.93 -10.75
C LEU A 136 5.09 0.58 -12.19
N ASN A 137 3.81 0.35 -12.43
CA ASN A 137 3.24 0.01 -13.73
C ASN A 137 1.78 0.50 -13.80
N ALA A 138 1.33 0.99 -14.97
CA ALA A 138 -0.01 1.55 -15.12
C ALA A 138 -1.16 0.52 -15.15
N THR A 139 -0.84 -0.76 -15.31
CA THR A 139 -1.83 -1.85 -15.46
C THR A 139 -1.74 -2.85 -14.32
N THR A 140 -0.54 -3.26 -13.95
CA THR A 140 -0.29 -4.28 -12.92
C THR A 140 0.33 -3.72 -11.65
N GLY A 141 0.53 -2.41 -11.60
CA GLY A 141 1.21 -1.74 -10.50
C GLY A 141 0.29 -1.44 -9.32
N ILE A 142 0.70 -0.46 -8.54
CA ILE A 142 0.00 -0.08 -7.31
C ILE A 142 -0.78 1.19 -7.62
N PHE A 143 -2.09 1.13 -7.47
CA PHE A 143 -2.94 2.31 -7.51
C PHE A 143 -3.09 2.87 -6.11
N LEU A 144 -2.63 4.11 -5.90
CA LEU A 144 -2.88 4.85 -4.67
C LEU A 144 -3.95 5.90 -4.92
N PRO A 145 -5.13 5.75 -4.30
CA PRO A 145 -6.16 6.79 -4.32
C PRO A 145 -5.67 8.12 -3.73
N LEU A 146 -6.13 9.23 -4.31
CA LEU A 146 -5.95 10.58 -3.76
C LEU A 146 -6.98 10.80 -2.66
N GLY A 147 -6.79 10.13 -1.51
CA GLY A 147 -7.79 10.07 -0.44
C GLY A 147 -8.04 11.36 0.32
N GLY A 148 -7.26 12.42 0.12
CA GLY A 148 -7.27 13.58 1.01
C GLY A 148 -6.78 13.20 2.41
N TRP A 149 -7.24 13.92 3.42
CA TRP A 149 -6.89 13.65 4.81
C TRP A 149 -7.95 14.06 5.82
N ARG A 150 -7.77 13.62 7.06
CA ARG A 150 -8.50 14.10 8.23
C ARG A 150 -7.58 14.80 9.21
N ASN A 151 -8.14 15.73 9.96
CA ASN A 151 -7.47 16.45 11.02
C ASN A 151 -7.75 15.77 12.37
N ASN A 152 -6.69 15.51 13.14
CA ASN A 152 -6.74 15.14 14.57
C ASN A 152 -7.44 13.82 14.93
N SER A 153 -8.03 13.08 13.99
CA SER A 153 -8.80 11.86 14.29
C SER A 153 -8.81 10.85 13.14
N SER A 154 -8.78 9.56 13.49
CA SER A 154 -9.12 8.47 12.57
C SER A 154 -10.58 8.57 12.11
N GLY A 155 -10.94 7.95 10.98
CA GLY A 155 -12.32 7.99 10.49
C GLY A 155 -12.51 7.37 9.11
N THR A 156 -13.69 7.55 8.53
CA THR A 156 -14.11 6.87 7.29
C THR A 156 -14.23 7.80 6.07
N ALA A 157 -14.18 9.12 6.26
CA ALA A 157 -14.23 10.13 5.20
C ALA A 157 -13.16 11.20 5.44
N ALA A 158 -12.61 11.77 4.37
CA ALA A 158 -11.69 12.91 4.49
C ALA A 158 -12.41 14.16 4.97
N ASP A 159 -11.70 14.99 5.73
CA ASP A 159 -12.13 16.36 6.02
C ASP A 159 -11.71 17.31 4.89
N GLU A 160 -10.60 16.99 4.22
CA GLU A 160 -9.97 17.89 3.25
C GLU A 160 -9.53 17.19 1.96
N TRP A 161 -9.89 17.81 0.83
CA TRP A 161 -9.41 17.53 -0.53
C TRP A 161 -9.44 16.07 -1.05
N PRO A 162 -10.51 15.29 -0.79
CA PRO A 162 -10.64 13.97 -1.40
C PRO A 162 -10.69 14.09 -2.93
N GLY A 163 -9.96 13.21 -3.61
CA GLY A 163 -9.84 13.15 -5.06
C GLY A 163 -8.81 14.12 -5.66
N THR A 164 -8.15 14.95 -4.85
CA THR A 164 -7.16 15.95 -5.29
C THR A 164 -5.74 15.62 -4.81
N TYR A 165 -5.59 15.26 -3.54
CA TYR A 165 -4.29 14.95 -2.93
C TYR A 165 -4.29 13.56 -2.30
N GLY A 166 -3.14 12.89 -2.27
CA GLY A 166 -2.96 11.59 -1.62
C GLY A 166 -1.86 11.68 -0.57
N ASN A 167 -2.13 11.20 0.63
CA ASN A 167 -1.15 11.20 1.71
C ASN A 167 -1.11 9.81 2.36
N TYR A 168 0.09 9.30 2.60
CA TYR A 168 0.30 7.98 3.18
C TYR A 168 1.51 8.03 4.12
N PHE A 169 1.32 7.66 5.38
CA PHE A 169 2.39 7.64 6.36
C PHE A 169 3.48 6.63 6.02
N THR A 170 4.70 6.94 6.44
CA THR A 170 5.81 5.98 6.57
C THR A 170 5.94 5.51 8.03
N ASP A 171 6.71 4.46 8.29
CA ASP A 171 6.93 3.93 9.64
C ASP A 171 7.92 4.77 10.50
N GLU A 172 8.48 5.85 9.94
CA GLU A 172 9.57 6.62 10.51
C GLU A 172 9.09 7.87 11.25
N SER A 173 9.60 8.04 12.47
CA SER A 173 9.38 9.22 13.32
C SER A 173 10.47 10.26 13.05
N ILE A 174 10.11 11.54 13.04
CA ILE A 174 11.10 12.64 13.04
C ILE A 174 11.38 13.05 14.48
N ASN A 175 10.32 13.32 15.23
CA ASN A 175 10.38 13.76 16.62
C ASN A 175 9.10 13.30 17.36
N THR A 176 8.79 13.84 18.54
CA THR A 176 7.60 13.47 19.30
C THR A 176 6.29 13.80 18.57
N ASN A 177 6.25 14.87 17.79
CA ASN A 177 5.06 15.41 17.13
C ASN A 177 4.98 15.09 15.63
N ASP A 178 6.11 14.87 14.97
CA ASP A 178 6.20 14.77 13.52
C ASP A 178 6.76 13.42 13.05
N CYS A 179 6.35 13.03 11.85
CA CYS A 179 6.75 11.82 11.14
C CYS A 179 6.81 12.12 9.64
N TYR A 180 7.12 11.10 8.84
CA TYR A 180 7.13 11.24 7.38
C TYR A 180 5.87 10.68 6.74
N ARG A 181 5.50 11.28 5.60
CA ARG A 181 4.49 10.77 4.66
C ARG A 181 4.99 10.91 3.22
N ILE A 182 4.49 10.09 2.32
CA ILE A 182 4.48 10.46 0.90
C ILE A 182 3.30 11.38 0.63
N ASP A 183 3.58 12.51 0.01
CA ASP A 183 2.65 13.56 -0.38
C ASP A 183 2.52 13.57 -1.91
N ILE A 184 1.32 13.27 -2.38
CA ILE A 184 0.99 13.05 -3.78
C ILE A 184 0.10 14.19 -4.25
N SER A 185 0.66 15.04 -5.09
CA SER A 185 0.00 16.22 -5.68
C SER A 185 0.19 16.22 -7.19
N PRO A 186 -0.68 15.54 -7.96
CA PRO A 186 -0.52 15.42 -9.41
C PRO A 186 -0.55 16.76 -10.14
N GLY A 187 -1.34 17.73 -9.64
CA GLY A 187 -1.39 19.10 -10.19
C GLY A 187 -0.07 19.86 -10.05
N GLU A 188 0.80 19.44 -9.11
CA GLU A 188 2.14 19.98 -8.91
C GLU A 188 3.23 19.08 -9.51
N GLY A 189 2.84 17.96 -10.13
CA GLY A 189 3.77 16.93 -10.61
C GLY A 189 4.62 16.33 -9.49
N LYS A 190 4.05 16.13 -8.31
CA LYS A 190 4.75 15.71 -7.09
C LYS A 190 4.25 14.37 -6.54
N ALA A 191 5.20 13.54 -6.11
CA ALA A 191 4.99 12.34 -5.29
C ALA A 191 6.26 12.16 -4.43
N ASP A 192 6.38 13.00 -3.40
CA ASP A 192 7.61 13.15 -2.62
C ASP A 192 7.36 12.87 -1.14
N VAL A 193 8.38 12.37 -0.44
CA VAL A 193 8.32 12.19 1.01
C VAL A 193 8.68 13.48 1.73
N ASN A 194 7.84 13.90 2.66
CA ASN A 194 8.03 15.09 3.48
C ASN A 194 7.49 14.90 4.90
N SER A 195 7.75 15.89 5.77
CA SER A 195 7.32 15.87 7.17
C SER A 195 5.84 16.18 7.32
N THR A 196 5.26 15.62 8.38
CA THR A 196 3.86 15.83 8.73
C THR A 196 3.62 15.61 10.22
N PRO A 197 2.63 16.31 10.83
CA PRO A 197 2.22 16.04 12.19
C PRO A 197 1.61 14.64 12.33
N LYS A 198 1.96 13.92 13.40
CA LYS A 198 1.41 12.59 13.76
C LYS A 198 -0.08 12.61 14.08
N ARG A 199 -0.63 13.79 14.43
CA ARG A 199 -2.05 13.98 14.72
C ARG A 199 -2.93 13.90 13.47
N MET A 200 -2.37 14.10 12.28
CA MET A 200 -3.11 13.93 11.02
C MET A 200 -3.52 12.48 10.85
N ALA A 201 -4.59 12.25 10.08
CA ALA A 201 -4.97 10.90 9.71
C ALA A 201 -5.07 10.75 8.20
N TYR A 202 -4.44 9.69 7.70
CA TYR A 202 -4.26 9.43 6.28
C TYR A 202 -4.73 8.02 5.92
N THR A 203 -5.04 7.85 4.64
CA THR A 203 -5.24 6.51 4.08
C THR A 203 -3.96 5.69 4.26
N THR A 204 -4.11 4.39 4.51
CA THR A 204 -2.98 3.50 4.80
C THR A 204 -2.86 2.42 3.73
N ARG A 205 -1.68 2.31 3.10
CA ARG A 205 -1.33 1.22 2.19
C ARG A 205 -0.24 0.38 2.84
N CYS A 206 -0.58 -0.85 3.23
CA CYS A 206 0.35 -1.75 3.89
C CYS A 206 1.35 -2.36 2.91
N VAL A 207 2.52 -2.71 3.42
CA VAL A 207 3.57 -3.44 2.68
C VAL A 207 4.11 -4.59 3.52
N LYS A 208 4.64 -5.61 2.87
CA LYS A 208 5.44 -6.68 3.46
C LYS A 208 6.69 -6.95 2.60
N GLY A 209 7.70 -7.56 3.21
CA GLY A 209 9.00 -7.82 2.58
C GLY A 209 10.16 -7.26 3.40
N PRO A 210 11.41 -7.49 2.96
CA PRO A 210 12.59 -6.98 3.64
C PRO A 210 12.50 -5.45 3.76
N LYS A 211 12.92 -4.89 4.89
CA LYS A 211 13.05 -3.43 5.02
C LYS A 211 14.22 -2.96 4.16
N LEU A 212 13.99 -1.91 3.36
CA LEU A 212 14.92 -1.38 2.35
C LEU A 212 15.35 0.05 2.65
#